data_AF-A0A359AY15-F1
#
_entry.id   AF-A0A359AY15-F1
#
_cell.length_a   1.000
_cell.length_b   1.000
_cell.length_c   1.000
_cell.angle_alpha   90.00
_cell.angle_beta   90.00
_cell.angle_gamma   90.00
#
_symmetry.space_group_name_H-M   'P 1'
#
loop_
_entity.id
_entity.type
_entity.pdbx_description
1 polymer ?
#
loop_
_entity_poly.entity_id
_entity_poly.type
_entity_poly.pdbx_seq_one_letter_code
_entity_poly.pdbx_strand_id
1 'polypeptide(L)'
;MAMAQQTPIVLFPDGAPGETRKLTQKDDLSGDKVAGCPVLRISDVSEPTLTFYPAPSDNNTGATIIVNPGGGYNILAYNLEGSEICKRFNSHGLNCVLVKYRVPRREGKEKHEAPLQDLQRAIAYTRSHATEWKIDPGRIGVMGFSAGAHLAAVASNHYSQATYPKVDRYDETSLRPDFCILIYPAYLDGPNFSIAPELKVTENTPPTILVPTQG
;
A
#
# COMPACT_ATOMS: atom_id res chain seq x y z
N MET A 1 -14.27 -21.03 -8.93
CA MET A 1 -14.94 -19.77 -9.31
C MET A 1 -13.93 -18.64 -9.24
N ALA A 2 -13.83 -17.81 -10.27
CA ALA A 2 -12.95 -16.63 -10.22
C ALA A 2 -13.42 -15.69 -9.09
N MET A 3 -12.53 -15.36 -8.17
CA MET A 3 -12.82 -14.51 -7.01
C MET A 3 -13.15 -13.09 -7.49
N ALA A 4 -14.35 -12.61 -7.17
CA ALA A 4 -14.74 -11.24 -7.47
C ALA A 4 -13.93 -10.27 -6.61
N GLN A 5 -13.10 -9.45 -7.24
CA GLN A 5 -12.55 -8.23 -6.64
C GLN A 5 -13.72 -7.38 -6.14
N GLN A 6 -13.68 -6.91 -4.90
CA GLN A 6 -14.69 -5.95 -4.43
C GLN A 6 -14.50 -4.60 -5.12
N THR A 7 -15.58 -3.82 -5.25
CA THR A 7 -15.51 -2.47 -5.83
C THR A 7 -14.49 -1.63 -5.04
N PRO A 8 -13.66 -0.80 -5.71
CA PRO A 8 -12.74 0.10 -5.02
C PRO A 8 -13.46 1.00 -4.02
N ILE A 9 -12.90 1.12 -2.83
CA ILE A 9 -13.41 1.97 -1.74
C ILE A 9 -12.54 3.22 -1.68
N VAL A 10 -13.16 4.40 -1.74
CA VAL A 10 -12.48 5.69 -1.59
C VAL A 10 -12.06 5.88 -0.14
N LEU A 11 -10.79 6.16 0.11
CA LEU A 11 -10.25 6.28 1.48
C LEU A 11 -10.69 7.57 2.19
N PHE A 12 -10.86 8.64 1.41
CA PHE A 12 -11.24 9.98 1.86
C PHE A 12 -12.48 10.45 1.07
N PRO A 13 -13.70 10.08 1.49
CA PRO A 13 -14.92 10.39 0.74
C PRO A 13 -15.18 11.90 0.60
N ASP A 14 -14.72 12.71 1.55
CA ASP A 14 -14.87 14.17 1.56
C ASP A 14 -13.65 14.92 0.98
N GLY A 15 -12.73 14.20 0.33
CA GLY A 15 -11.52 14.75 -0.27
C GLY A 15 -10.25 14.41 0.50
N ALA A 16 -9.19 14.05 -0.23
CA ALA A 16 -7.93 13.62 0.37
C ALA A 16 -7.17 14.82 1.01
N PRO A 17 -6.51 14.63 2.17
CA PRO A 17 -5.84 15.71 2.87
C PRO A 17 -4.78 16.43 2.02
N GLY A 18 -4.86 17.75 1.96
CA GLY A 18 -3.94 18.58 1.19
C GLY A 18 -4.20 18.62 -0.32
N GLU A 19 -5.22 17.92 -0.83
CA GLU A 19 -5.68 18.09 -2.20
C GLU A 19 -6.67 19.25 -2.30
N THR A 20 -6.42 20.18 -3.23
CA THR A 20 -7.33 21.30 -3.52
C THR A 20 -8.10 21.11 -4.83
N ARG A 21 -7.69 20.14 -5.64
CA ARG A 21 -8.32 19.82 -6.92
C ARG A 21 -8.23 18.32 -7.20
N LYS A 22 -9.26 17.81 -7.88
CA LYS A 22 -9.24 16.48 -8.45
C LYS A 22 -8.41 16.47 -9.73
N LEU A 23 -7.44 15.57 -9.78
CA LEU A 23 -6.67 15.25 -10.98
C LEU A 23 -7.42 14.24 -11.83
N THR A 24 -7.23 14.30 -13.15
CA THR A 24 -7.73 13.30 -14.08
C THR A 24 -6.76 12.12 -14.13
N GLN A 25 -7.13 11.01 -13.51
CA GLN A 25 -6.36 9.76 -13.54
C GLN A 25 -6.06 9.36 -15.00
N LYS A 26 -4.84 8.89 -15.25
CA LYS A 26 -4.43 8.32 -16.55
C LYS A 26 -3.99 6.88 -16.37
N ASP A 27 -4.50 6.03 -17.26
CA ASP A 27 -4.19 4.61 -17.32
C ASP A 27 -3.41 4.34 -18.61
N ASP A 28 -2.17 3.88 -18.47
CA ASP A 28 -1.28 3.64 -19.61
C ASP A 28 -0.80 2.18 -19.64
N LEU A 29 -1.06 1.51 -20.78
CA LEU A 29 -0.62 0.15 -21.08
C LEU A 29 0.42 0.11 -22.22
N SER A 30 0.79 1.27 -22.77
CA SER A 30 1.63 1.39 -23.97
C SER A 30 3.14 1.31 -23.67
N GLY A 31 3.54 1.48 -22.41
CA GLY A 31 4.94 1.37 -21.99
C GLY A 31 5.52 -0.05 -22.07
N ASP A 32 6.78 -0.18 -21.67
CA ASP A 32 7.51 -1.44 -21.77
C ASP A 32 6.82 -2.59 -21.05
N LYS A 33 6.88 -3.76 -21.69
CA LYS A 33 6.37 -5.03 -21.20
C LYS A 33 7.40 -5.70 -20.29
N VAL A 34 6.92 -6.39 -19.26
CA VAL A 34 7.76 -7.22 -18.39
C VAL A 34 7.45 -8.68 -18.66
N ALA A 35 8.47 -9.45 -19.01
CA ALA A 35 8.32 -10.85 -19.44
C ALA A 35 7.27 -11.04 -20.56
N GLY A 36 7.14 -10.05 -21.45
CA GLY A 36 6.15 -10.06 -22.53
C GLY A 36 4.72 -9.65 -22.12
N CYS A 37 4.46 -9.40 -20.84
CA CYS A 37 3.17 -8.95 -20.32
C CYS A 37 3.10 -7.41 -20.23
N PRO A 38 1.98 -6.78 -20.63
CA PRO A 38 1.79 -5.35 -20.47
C PRO A 38 1.68 -4.97 -18.98
N VAL A 39 2.17 -3.78 -18.65
CA VAL A 39 2.08 -3.21 -17.29
C VAL A 39 1.17 -1.98 -17.32
N LEU A 40 0.08 -2.04 -16.57
CA LEU A 40 -0.84 -0.93 -16.34
C LEU A 40 -0.16 0.07 -15.40
N ARG A 41 0.21 1.23 -15.95
CA ARG A 41 0.77 2.35 -15.22
C ARG A 41 -0.32 3.37 -14.97
N ILE A 42 -0.69 3.56 -13.70
CA ILE A 42 -1.69 4.55 -13.31
C ILE A 42 -0.98 5.80 -12.79
N SER A 43 -1.33 6.98 -13.31
CA SER A 43 -0.82 8.26 -12.84
C SER A 43 -1.95 9.24 -12.49
N ASP A 44 -1.59 10.41 -11.95
CA ASP A 44 -2.53 11.49 -11.64
C ASP A 44 -3.66 11.06 -10.69
N VAL A 45 -3.33 10.21 -9.71
CA VAL A 45 -4.23 9.78 -8.64
C VAL A 45 -4.30 10.88 -7.57
N SER A 46 -5.49 11.44 -7.39
CA SER A 46 -5.83 12.41 -6.34
C SER A 46 -6.87 11.90 -5.34
N GLU A 47 -7.69 10.93 -5.75
CA GLU A 47 -8.62 10.21 -4.89
C GLU A 47 -8.10 8.78 -4.68
N PRO A 48 -7.44 8.51 -3.55
CA PRO A 48 -6.87 7.21 -3.31
C PRO A 48 -7.96 6.22 -2.90
N THR A 49 -7.78 4.97 -3.34
CA THR A 49 -8.72 3.88 -3.06
C THR A 49 -8.00 2.67 -2.50
N LEU A 50 -8.69 1.88 -1.69
CA LEU A 50 -8.29 0.49 -1.45
C LEU A 50 -9.21 -0.45 -2.23
N THR A 51 -8.73 -1.67 -2.48
CA THR A 51 -9.57 -2.73 -3.02
C THR A 51 -9.26 -4.06 -2.35
N PHE A 52 -10.29 -4.71 -1.80
CA PHE A 52 -10.17 -5.99 -1.14
C PHE A 52 -10.26 -7.16 -2.13
N TYR A 53 -9.31 -8.08 -2.00
CA TYR A 53 -9.22 -9.34 -2.71
C TYR A 53 -9.31 -10.47 -1.67
N PRO A 54 -10.50 -11.04 -1.42
CA PRO A 54 -10.67 -12.11 -0.43
C PRO A 54 -10.02 -13.42 -0.89
N ALA A 55 -9.36 -14.11 0.04
CA ALA A 55 -8.92 -15.48 -0.19
C ALA A 55 -10.14 -16.43 -0.32
N PRO A 56 -10.00 -17.56 -1.03
CA PRO A 56 -11.01 -18.60 -1.07
C PRO A 56 -11.43 -19.05 0.34
N SER A 57 -12.73 -19.13 0.59
CA SER A 57 -13.25 -19.40 1.94
C SER A 57 -12.85 -20.77 2.49
N ASP A 58 -12.55 -21.73 1.62
CA ASP A 58 -12.08 -23.08 1.93
C ASP A 58 -10.61 -23.13 2.34
N ASN A 59 -9.83 -22.06 2.11
CA ASN A 59 -8.41 -21.96 2.49
C ASN A 59 -8.05 -20.59 3.09
N ASN A 60 -9.03 -19.83 3.59
CA ASN A 60 -8.76 -18.49 4.14
C ASN A 60 -8.06 -18.62 5.50
N THR A 61 -6.79 -18.21 5.55
CA THR A 61 -5.93 -18.26 6.75
C THR A 61 -6.20 -17.14 7.75
N GLY A 62 -7.04 -16.17 7.41
CA GLY A 62 -7.30 -14.94 8.15
C GLY A 62 -6.24 -13.85 7.97
N ALA A 63 -5.01 -14.19 7.54
CA ALA A 63 -3.97 -13.18 7.33
C ALA A 63 -4.26 -12.32 6.10
N THR A 64 -3.87 -11.04 6.18
CA THR A 64 -4.10 -10.05 5.12
C THR A 64 -2.82 -9.28 4.81
N ILE A 65 -2.53 -9.07 3.52
CA ILE A 65 -1.39 -8.27 3.05
C ILE A 65 -1.92 -7.04 2.32
N ILE A 66 -1.57 -5.85 2.81
CA ILE A 66 -1.85 -4.57 2.15
C ILE A 66 -0.71 -4.28 1.18
N VAL A 67 -0.97 -4.38 -0.12
CA VAL A 67 0.01 -4.26 -1.21
C VAL A 67 0.05 -2.84 -1.76
N ASN A 68 1.27 -2.30 -1.83
CA ASN A 68 1.58 -0.97 -2.34
C ASN A 68 2.46 -1.09 -3.59
N PRO A 69 1.94 -0.81 -4.79
CA PRO A 69 2.71 -0.85 -6.04
C PRO A 69 3.91 0.12 -5.99
N GLY A 70 4.91 -0.10 -6.83
CA GLY A 70 5.99 0.84 -7.08
C GLY A 70 5.66 1.84 -8.18
N GLY A 71 6.70 2.51 -8.71
CA GLY A 71 6.57 3.57 -9.72
C GLY A 71 7.20 4.91 -9.34
N GLY A 72 8.16 4.91 -8.41
CA GLY A 72 8.95 6.10 -8.06
C GLY A 72 8.14 7.25 -7.45
N TYR A 73 6.97 6.95 -6.88
CA TYR A 73 5.96 7.95 -6.48
C TYR A 73 5.43 8.83 -7.62
N ASN A 74 5.64 8.48 -8.89
CA ASN A 74 5.11 9.24 -10.03
C ASN A 74 3.94 8.52 -10.70
N ILE A 75 3.98 7.19 -10.70
CA ILE A 75 2.94 6.29 -11.22
C ILE A 75 2.76 5.10 -10.25
N LEU A 76 1.78 4.25 -10.53
CA LEU A 76 1.58 2.95 -9.91
C LEU A 76 1.71 1.84 -10.96
N ALA A 77 2.62 0.88 -10.77
CA ALA A 77 2.71 -0.33 -11.59
C ALA A 77 1.59 -1.34 -11.20
N TYR A 78 0.35 -0.97 -11.51
CA TYR A 78 -0.84 -1.39 -10.77
C TYR A 78 -1.24 -2.86 -10.94
N ASN A 79 -1.02 -3.46 -12.12
CA ASN A 79 -1.28 -4.90 -12.29
C ASN A 79 -0.12 -5.75 -11.76
N LEU A 80 1.08 -5.53 -12.29
CA LEU A 80 2.26 -6.37 -12.07
C LEU A 80 2.67 -6.41 -10.59
N GLU A 81 2.70 -5.26 -9.93
CA GLU A 81 3.12 -5.10 -8.52
C GLU A 81 1.92 -4.95 -7.58
N GLY A 82 0.71 -5.21 -8.07
CA GLY A 82 -0.54 -5.00 -7.35
C GLY A 82 -1.52 -6.14 -7.54
N SER A 83 -2.43 -6.03 -8.50
CA SER A 83 -3.54 -6.98 -8.63
C SER A 83 -3.10 -8.43 -8.92
N GLU A 84 -2.00 -8.63 -9.63
CA GLU A 84 -1.44 -9.97 -9.89
C GLU A 84 -0.83 -10.57 -8.62
N ILE A 85 -0.16 -9.74 -7.82
CA ILE A 85 0.35 -10.12 -6.49
C ILE A 85 -0.78 -10.51 -5.56
N CYS A 86 -1.85 -9.71 -5.49
CA CYS A 86 -3.04 -10.07 -4.72
C CYS A 86 -3.63 -11.40 -5.17
N LYS A 87 -3.86 -11.61 -6.47
CA LYS A 87 -4.36 -12.90 -7.00
C LYS A 87 -3.45 -14.07 -6.62
N ARG A 88 -2.13 -13.87 -6.65
CA ARG A 88 -1.17 -14.91 -6.25
C ARG A 88 -1.28 -15.24 -4.77
N PHE A 89 -1.35 -14.25 -3.89
CA PHE A 89 -1.55 -14.48 -2.45
C PHE A 89 -2.87 -15.17 -2.12
N ASN A 90 -3.96 -14.76 -2.79
CA ASN A 90 -5.26 -15.41 -2.62
C ASN A 90 -5.19 -16.91 -2.97
N SER A 91 -4.43 -17.30 -3.98
CA SER A 91 -4.22 -18.73 -4.32
C SER A 91 -3.52 -19.54 -3.22
N HIS A 92 -2.85 -18.86 -2.29
CA HIS A 92 -2.21 -19.44 -1.11
C HIS A 92 -3.00 -19.23 0.19
N GLY A 93 -4.26 -18.78 0.12
CA GLY A 93 -5.11 -18.61 1.31
C GLY A 93 -4.91 -17.30 2.08
N LEU A 94 -4.14 -16.37 1.52
CA LEU A 94 -3.89 -15.05 2.10
C LEU A 94 -4.82 -14.02 1.47
N ASN A 95 -5.44 -13.17 2.27
CA ASN A 95 -6.23 -12.07 1.76
C ASN A 95 -5.29 -10.94 1.32
N CYS A 96 -5.76 -10.11 0.40
CA CYS A 96 -4.99 -8.96 -0.08
C CYS A 96 -5.84 -7.69 -0.13
N VAL A 97 -5.22 -6.56 0.18
CA VAL A 97 -5.79 -5.23 -0.04
C VAL A 97 -4.83 -4.47 -0.94
N LEU A 98 -5.26 -4.10 -2.14
CA LEU A 98 -4.45 -3.28 -3.03
C LEU A 98 -4.73 -1.80 -2.78
N VAL A 99 -3.69 -1.01 -2.54
CA VAL A 99 -3.81 0.43 -2.35
C VAL A 99 -3.44 1.16 -3.64
N LYS A 100 -4.40 1.92 -4.18
CA LYS A 100 -4.16 2.92 -5.23
C LYS A 100 -3.88 4.25 -4.54
N TYR A 101 -2.65 4.47 -4.11
CA TYR A 101 -2.25 5.67 -3.38
C TYR A 101 -1.98 6.85 -4.33
N ARG A 102 -1.98 8.07 -3.78
CA ARG A 102 -1.82 9.31 -4.54
C ARG A 102 -0.45 9.42 -5.20
N VAL A 103 -0.48 9.70 -6.50
CA VAL A 103 0.67 9.99 -7.36
C VAL A 103 0.28 11.07 -8.38
N PRO A 104 1.22 11.84 -8.94
CA PRO A 104 2.63 11.89 -8.60
C PRO A 104 2.87 12.54 -7.23
N ARG A 105 4.07 12.38 -6.66
CA ARG A 105 4.51 13.16 -5.50
C ARG A 105 4.22 14.64 -5.71
N ARG A 106 3.77 15.31 -4.66
CA ARG A 106 3.40 16.72 -4.71
C ARG A 106 4.65 17.59 -4.59
N GLU A 107 4.70 18.64 -5.39
CA GLU A 107 5.81 19.60 -5.36
C GLU A 107 5.91 20.29 -3.99
N GLY A 108 7.14 20.54 -3.53
CA GLY A 108 7.39 21.19 -2.23
C GLY A 108 7.05 20.34 -1.00
N LYS A 109 6.75 19.06 -1.18
CA LYS A 109 6.41 18.11 -0.10
C LYS A 109 7.32 16.88 -0.15
N GLU A 110 7.36 16.16 0.96
CA GLU A 110 8.04 14.87 0.99
C GLU A 110 7.39 13.89 0.03
N LYS A 111 8.21 13.11 -0.68
CA LYS A 111 7.78 12.17 -1.74
C LYS A 111 6.69 11.19 -1.27
N HIS A 112 6.71 10.86 0.01
CA HIS A 112 5.85 9.89 0.66
C HIS A 112 4.72 10.52 1.49
N GLU A 113 4.60 11.85 1.57
CA GLU A 113 3.65 12.54 2.48
C GLU A 113 2.19 12.12 2.22
N ALA A 114 1.69 12.37 1.00
CA ALA A 114 0.33 11.98 0.62
C ALA A 114 0.15 10.44 0.59
N PRO A 115 1.06 9.65 0.00
CA PRO A 115 0.97 8.19 0.06
C PRO A 115 0.93 7.59 1.47
N LEU A 116 1.64 8.18 2.44
CA LEU A 116 1.66 7.71 3.84
C LEU A 116 0.28 7.87 4.49
N GLN A 117 -0.38 9.01 4.25
CA GLN A 117 -1.75 9.24 4.72
C GLN A 117 -2.69 8.16 4.15
N ASP A 118 -2.54 7.85 2.86
CA ASP A 118 -3.37 6.86 2.18
C ASP A 118 -3.15 5.45 2.74
N LEU A 119 -1.89 5.03 2.93
CA LEU A 119 -1.59 3.71 3.48
C LEU A 119 -2.02 3.58 4.94
N GLN A 120 -1.78 4.59 5.78
CA GLN A 120 -2.26 4.56 7.16
C GLN A 120 -3.80 4.45 7.22
N ARG A 121 -4.51 5.21 6.40
CA ARG A 121 -5.97 5.11 6.30
C ARG A 121 -6.42 3.73 5.79
N ALA A 122 -5.70 3.14 4.84
CA ALA A 122 -5.98 1.79 4.37
C ALA A 122 -5.76 0.72 5.45
N ILE A 123 -4.72 0.85 6.29
CA ILE A 123 -4.50 -0.03 7.46
C ILE A 123 -5.67 0.09 8.43
N ALA A 124 -6.05 1.33 8.78
CA ALA A 124 -7.13 1.60 9.71
C ALA A 124 -8.47 1.04 9.23
N TYR A 125 -8.78 1.27 7.96
CA TYR A 125 -9.99 0.77 7.31
C TYR A 125 -10.00 -0.77 7.29
N THR A 126 -8.91 -1.40 6.85
CA THR A 126 -8.79 -2.86 6.77
C THR A 126 -8.98 -3.51 8.13
N ARG A 127 -8.29 -3.01 9.16
CA ARG A 127 -8.39 -3.54 10.52
C ARG A 127 -9.79 -3.36 11.11
N SER A 128 -10.46 -2.25 10.80
CA SER A 128 -11.83 -2.00 11.26
C SER A 128 -12.90 -2.86 10.59
N HIS A 129 -12.64 -3.37 9.37
CA HIS A 129 -13.55 -4.25 8.64
C HIS A 129 -13.23 -5.74 8.85
N ALA A 130 -12.35 -6.08 9.81
CA ALA A 130 -11.84 -7.44 9.94
C ALA A 130 -12.93 -8.51 10.11
N THR A 131 -13.98 -8.20 10.90
CA THR A 131 -15.11 -9.11 11.10
C THR A 131 -15.91 -9.32 9.82
N GLU A 132 -16.23 -8.24 9.10
CA GLU A 132 -16.98 -8.28 7.84
C GLU A 132 -16.23 -9.07 6.76
N TRP A 133 -14.93 -8.82 6.66
CA TRP A 133 -14.06 -9.41 5.65
C TRP A 133 -13.54 -10.80 6.02
N LYS A 134 -13.90 -11.31 7.21
CA LYS A 134 -13.45 -12.61 7.74
C LYS A 134 -11.91 -12.72 7.75
N ILE A 135 -11.26 -11.66 8.21
CA ILE A 135 -9.80 -11.59 8.37
C ILE A 135 -9.45 -11.41 9.85
N ASP A 136 -8.22 -11.73 10.22
CA ASP A 136 -7.70 -11.57 11.58
C ASP A 136 -7.10 -10.17 11.74
N PRO A 137 -7.64 -9.31 12.63
CA PRO A 137 -7.15 -7.94 12.82
C PRO A 137 -5.73 -7.85 13.39
N GLY A 138 -5.19 -8.94 13.95
CA GLY A 138 -3.81 -9.05 14.44
C GLY A 138 -2.84 -9.71 13.45
N ARG A 139 -3.27 -9.96 12.20
CA ARG A 139 -2.43 -10.54 11.14
C ARG A 139 -2.55 -9.73 9.84
N ILE A 140 -2.47 -8.41 9.97
CA ILE A 140 -2.51 -7.46 8.85
C ILE A 140 -1.11 -6.89 8.64
N GLY A 141 -0.45 -7.32 7.57
CA GLY A 141 0.85 -6.80 7.17
C GLY A 141 0.79 -5.84 6.00
N VAL A 142 1.90 -5.12 5.78
CA VAL A 142 2.09 -4.29 4.59
C VAL A 142 3.19 -4.87 3.71
N MET A 143 2.99 -4.77 2.40
CA MET A 143 3.99 -5.11 1.38
C MET A 143 4.13 -3.95 0.41
N GLY A 144 5.32 -3.76 -0.14
CA GLY A 144 5.43 -2.96 -1.34
C GLY A 144 6.65 -3.28 -2.18
N PHE A 145 6.70 -2.64 -3.35
CA PHE A 145 7.70 -2.81 -4.39
C PHE A 145 8.39 -1.48 -4.69
N SER A 146 9.72 -1.42 -4.74
CA SER A 146 10.47 -0.19 -5.04
C SER A 146 10.04 1.01 -4.16
N ALA A 147 9.44 2.05 -4.74
CA ALA A 147 8.85 3.17 -4.00
C ALA A 147 7.67 2.77 -3.09
N GLY A 148 6.90 1.76 -3.46
CA GLY A 148 5.87 1.17 -2.58
C GLY A 148 6.48 0.43 -1.40
N ALA A 149 7.67 -0.15 -1.55
CA ALA A 149 8.40 -0.76 -0.44
C ALA A 149 8.93 0.32 0.51
N HIS A 150 9.44 1.43 -0.02
CA HIS A 150 9.74 2.61 0.80
C HIS A 150 8.50 3.06 1.59
N LEU A 151 7.34 3.14 0.94
CA LEU A 151 6.08 3.50 1.59
C LEU A 151 5.72 2.53 2.73
N ALA A 152 5.83 1.22 2.49
CA ALA A 152 5.61 0.19 3.51
C ALA A 152 6.58 0.32 4.70
N ALA A 153 7.85 0.63 4.43
CA ALA A 153 8.86 0.89 5.46
C ALA A 153 8.53 2.15 6.27
N VAL A 154 8.14 3.25 5.62
CA VAL A 154 7.75 4.49 6.31
C VAL A 154 6.51 4.24 7.19
N ALA A 155 5.45 3.62 6.67
CA ALA A 155 4.26 3.31 7.48
C ALA A 155 4.58 2.38 8.67
N SER A 156 5.52 1.45 8.50
CA SER A 156 5.98 0.56 9.57
C SER A 156 6.83 1.26 10.64
N ASN A 157 7.31 2.48 10.40
CA ASN A 157 8.09 3.28 11.36
C ASN A 157 7.37 4.57 11.82
N HIS A 158 6.26 4.94 11.17
CA HIS A 158 5.44 6.13 11.48
C HIS A 158 3.99 5.76 11.78
N TYR A 159 3.76 4.73 12.59
CA TYR A 159 2.39 4.29 12.92
C TYR A 159 1.84 4.86 14.23
N SER A 160 2.67 5.49 15.06
CA SER A 160 2.24 5.97 16.39
C SER A 160 1.25 7.13 16.31
N GLN A 161 1.19 7.82 15.18
CA GLN A 161 0.27 8.93 14.94
C GLN A 161 -0.16 8.96 13.47
N ALA A 162 -1.45 9.20 13.24
CA ALA A 162 -1.97 9.47 11.90
C ALA A 162 -1.37 10.76 11.33
N THR A 163 -0.98 10.75 10.06
CA THR A 163 -0.48 11.92 9.33
C THR A 163 -1.58 12.66 8.56
N TYR A 164 -2.84 12.30 8.83
CA TYR A 164 -4.05 12.89 8.27
C TYR A 164 -5.06 13.22 9.39
N PRO A 165 -5.96 14.19 9.18
CA PRO A 165 -7.07 14.47 10.10
C PRO A 165 -8.00 13.27 10.20
N LYS A 166 -8.55 13.00 11.40
CA LYS A 166 -9.55 11.95 11.61
C LYS A 166 -10.72 12.09 10.62
N VAL A 167 -11.01 11.02 9.89
CA VAL A 167 -12.08 10.92 8.89
C VAL A 167 -13.34 10.37 9.54
N ASP A 168 -13.22 9.24 10.23
CA ASP A 168 -14.34 8.56 10.87
C ASP A 168 -13.89 7.66 12.04
N ARG A 169 -14.80 6.81 12.53
CA ARG A 169 -14.54 5.87 13.62
C ARG A 169 -13.48 4.82 13.31
N TYR A 170 -13.18 4.55 12.03
CA TYR A 170 -12.20 3.53 11.66
C TYR A 170 -10.76 3.96 11.98
N ASP A 171 -10.52 5.26 12.17
CA ASP A 171 -9.22 5.80 12.56
C ASP A 171 -8.90 5.63 14.06
N GLU A 172 -9.80 5.01 14.83
CA GLU A 172 -9.60 4.69 16.25
C GLU A 172 -8.83 3.38 16.46
N THR A 173 -8.43 2.70 15.38
CA THR A 173 -7.64 1.48 15.43
C THR A 173 -6.13 1.75 15.32
N SER A 174 -5.32 0.78 15.74
CA SER A 174 -3.87 0.87 15.57
C SER A 174 -3.50 0.97 14.09
N LEU A 175 -2.57 1.86 13.76
CA LEU A 175 -2.00 2.00 12.42
C LEU A 175 -0.76 1.10 12.22
N ARG A 176 -0.32 0.39 13.27
CA ARG A 176 0.88 -0.45 13.22
C ARG A 176 0.59 -1.71 12.40
N PRO A 177 1.33 -1.98 11.31
CA PRO A 177 1.27 -3.28 10.64
C PRO A 177 1.77 -4.39 11.57
N ASP A 178 1.24 -5.60 11.42
CA ASP A 178 1.68 -6.76 12.21
C ASP A 178 2.99 -7.35 11.66
N PHE A 179 3.26 -7.16 10.36
CA PHE A 179 4.51 -7.50 9.68
C PHE A 179 4.71 -6.62 8.44
N CYS A 180 5.93 -6.58 7.92
CA CYS A 180 6.30 -5.80 6.74
C CYS A 180 7.09 -6.63 5.72
N ILE A 181 6.83 -6.44 4.43
CA ILE A 181 7.56 -7.11 3.34
C ILE A 181 8.03 -6.08 2.32
N LEU A 182 9.35 -5.97 2.17
CA LEU A 182 10.00 -4.99 1.31
C LEU A 182 10.61 -5.69 0.11
N ILE A 183 10.08 -5.44 -1.07
CA ILE A 183 10.57 -6.03 -2.32
C ILE A 183 11.33 -4.97 -3.13
N TYR A 184 12.63 -5.23 -3.38
CA TYR A 184 13.60 -4.33 -4.03
C TYR A 184 13.44 -2.84 -3.63
N PRO A 185 13.49 -2.53 -2.32
CA PRO A 185 13.07 -1.22 -1.85
C PRO A 185 13.97 -0.09 -2.36
N ALA A 186 13.33 1.03 -2.72
CA ALA A 186 14.01 2.28 -3.03
C ALA A 186 14.11 3.16 -1.77
N TYR A 187 15.01 4.15 -1.78
CA TYR A 187 15.05 5.24 -0.79
C TYR A 187 15.20 4.80 0.68
N LEU A 188 15.81 3.63 0.95
CA LEU A 188 16.08 3.19 2.34
C LEU A 188 17.36 3.78 2.91
N ASP A 189 18.23 4.32 2.05
CA ASP A 189 19.51 4.91 2.41
C ASP A 189 19.47 6.45 2.38
N GLY A 190 20.24 7.04 3.30
CA GLY A 190 20.53 8.46 3.40
C GLY A 190 22.00 8.74 3.07
N PRO A 191 22.46 9.99 3.32
CA PRO A 191 23.85 10.37 3.10
C PRO A 191 24.83 9.43 3.81
N ASN A 192 25.96 9.13 3.18
CA ASN A 192 27.02 8.27 3.73
C ASN A 192 26.56 6.86 4.12
N PHE A 193 25.66 6.25 3.36
CA PHE A 193 25.11 4.90 3.63
C PHE A 193 24.44 4.78 5.01
N SER A 194 23.94 5.89 5.54
CA SER A 194 23.05 5.86 6.71
C SER A 194 21.67 5.36 6.33
N ILE A 195 20.86 4.98 7.31
CA ILE A 195 19.43 4.73 7.07
C ILE A 195 18.76 6.06 6.72
N ALA A 196 17.83 6.05 5.77
CA ALA A 196 17.05 7.22 5.40
C ALA A 196 16.47 7.89 6.67
N PRO A 197 16.58 9.23 6.82
CA PRO A 197 16.25 9.91 8.07
C PRO A 197 14.78 9.78 8.48
N GLU A 198 13.89 9.50 7.53
CA GLU A 198 12.51 9.16 7.79
C GLU A 198 12.32 7.76 8.42
N LEU A 199 13.30 6.85 8.41
CA LEU A 199 13.13 5.49 8.93
C LEU A 199 13.75 5.35 10.33
N LYS A 200 12.91 5.49 11.36
CA LYS A 200 13.30 5.30 12.77
C LYS A 200 13.04 3.87 13.23
N VAL A 201 13.98 2.97 12.92
CA VAL A 201 13.88 1.56 13.32
C VAL A 201 14.07 1.41 14.83
N THR A 202 13.13 0.74 15.49
CA THR A 202 13.13 0.48 16.93
C THR A 202 12.75 -0.98 17.21
N GLU A 203 12.81 -1.41 18.47
CA GLU A 203 12.29 -2.72 18.88
C GLU A 203 10.80 -2.93 18.59
N ASN A 204 10.04 -1.83 18.42
CA ASN A 204 8.61 -1.88 18.12
C ASN A 204 8.34 -1.92 16.61
N THR A 205 9.34 -1.70 15.75
CA THR A 205 9.20 -1.83 14.30
C THR A 205 8.72 -3.26 13.96
N PRO A 206 7.67 -3.42 13.11
CA PRO A 206 7.15 -4.73 12.76
C PRO A 206 8.23 -5.68 12.21
N PRO A 207 8.16 -7.00 12.50
CA PRO A 207 9.00 -7.99 11.84
C PRO A 207 8.98 -7.79 10.33
N THR A 208 10.17 -7.65 9.73
CA THR A 208 10.32 -7.22 8.34
C THR A 208 11.09 -8.25 7.53
N ILE A 209 10.53 -8.67 6.40
CA ILE A 209 11.24 -9.44 5.37
C ILE A 209 11.72 -8.45 4.30
N LEU A 210 13.01 -8.48 3.99
CA LEU A 210 13.61 -7.67 2.92
C LEU A 210 14.12 -8.59 1.82
N VAL A 211 13.62 -8.38 0.59
CA VAL A 211 14.02 -9.12 -0.60
C VAL A 211 14.65 -8.14 -1.60
N PRO A 212 15.99 -8.02 -1.62
CA PRO A 212 16.67 -7.16 -2.59
C PRO A 212 16.73 -7.85 -3.96
N THR A 213 16.87 -7.08 -5.04
CA THR A 213 17.35 -7.60 -6.32
C THR A 213 18.87 -7.50 -6.37
N GLN A 214 19.54 -8.47 -7.01
CA GLN A 214 20.94 -8.27 -7.39
C GLN A 214 20.99 -7.15 -8.43
N GLY A 215 21.82 -6.13 -8.15
CA GLY A 215 22.15 -5.07 -9.09
C GLY A 215 23.21 -5.50 -10.08
#